data_AF-A0A1G7PEQ9-F1
#
_entry.id   AF-A0A1G7PEQ9-F1
#
_cell.length_a   1.000
_cell.length_b   1.000
_cell.length_c   1.000
_cell.angle_alpha   90.00
_cell.angle_beta   90.00
_cell.angle_gamma   90.00
#
_symmetry.space_group_name_H-M   'P 1'
#
loop_
_entity.id
_entity.type
_entity.pdbx_description
1 polymer ?
#
loop_
_entity_poly.entity_id
_entity_poly.type
_entity_poly.pdbx_seq_one_letter_code
_entity_poly.pdbx_strand_id
1 'polypeptide(L)'
;MTVPMLVSSLIQVILFSVIPLVCWFLFARKKQSFFEWIGCKLPVIEKRNSFFILFFLALLLFVSLGWIIILFFTNDTDVAASQFYGVGVSGIAAALLYAFVQTGLSEEIIFRGFIGKRLISAFGFATGNTVQALLFGCLHGVMFFSRTGIINVVIITLFTALIGWFMGYINERLAGGSIIPSWVMHGLANSFSAMTMMFQLL
;
A
#
# COMPACT_ATOMS: atom_id res chain seq x y z
N MET A 1 -19.35 8.13 -10.50
CA MET A 1 -18.31 7.51 -9.66
C MET A 1 -17.02 8.32 -9.63
N THR A 2 -16.48 8.75 -10.77
CA THR A 2 -15.13 9.35 -10.88
C THR A 2 -14.94 10.66 -10.12
N VAL A 3 -15.85 11.64 -10.22
CA VAL A 3 -15.69 12.92 -9.52
C VAL A 3 -15.70 12.77 -7.99
N PRO A 4 -16.68 12.06 -7.38
CA PRO A 4 -16.61 11.74 -5.95
C PRO A 4 -15.32 11.02 -5.56
N MET A 5 -14.89 10.05 -6.37
CA MET A 5 -13.66 9.30 -6.13
C MET A 5 -12.42 10.20 -6.14
N LEU A 6 -12.33 11.13 -7.09
CA LEU A 6 -11.24 12.11 -7.14
C LEU A 6 -11.19 12.94 -5.85
N VAL A 7 -12.34 13.45 -5.40
CA VAL A 7 -12.43 14.26 -4.17
C VAL A 7 -12.01 13.42 -2.97
N SER A 8 -12.51 12.18 -2.83
CA SER A 8 -12.12 11.30 -1.71
C SER A 8 -10.65 10.90 -1.77
N SER A 9 -10.08 10.67 -2.96
CA SER A 9 -8.64 10.40 -3.14
C SER A 9 -7.80 11.57 -2.64
N LEU A 10 -8.16 12.81 -3.01
CA LEU A 10 -7.44 14.01 -2.58
C LEU A 10 -7.54 14.22 -1.07
N ILE A 11 -8.73 14.05 -0.49
CA ILE A 11 -8.92 14.14 0.97
C ILE A 11 -8.05 13.09 1.69
N GLN A 12 -8.04 11.85 1.21
CA GLN A 12 -7.25 10.77 1.80
C GLN A 12 -5.75 11.09 1.79
N VAL A 13 -5.22 11.54 0.64
CA VAL A 13 -3.80 11.92 0.52
C VAL A 13 -3.46 13.06 1.47
N ILE A 14 -4.32 14.07 1.58
CA ILE A 14 -4.13 15.19 2.52
C ILE A 14 -4.08 14.66 3.95
N LEU A 15 -5.08 13.90 4.38
CA LEU A 15 -5.17 13.37 5.75
C LEU A 15 -3.94 12.53 6.12
N PHE A 16 -3.51 11.64 5.23
CA PHE A 16 -2.38 10.75 5.46
C PHE A 16 -1.04 11.50 5.39
N SER A 17 -1.01 12.68 4.77
CA SER A 17 0.18 13.53 4.68
C SER A 17 0.30 14.54 5.83
N VAL A 18 -0.77 14.84 6.58
CA VAL A 18 -0.74 15.85 7.66
C VAL A 18 0.35 15.53 8.70
N ILE A 19 0.33 14.32 9.27
CA ILE A 19 1.32 13.92 10.29
C ILE A 19 2.74 13.93 9.73
N PRO A 20 3.03 13.27 8.58
CA PRO A 20 4.33 13.39 7.93
C PRO A 20 4.77 14.85 7.70
N LEU A 21 3.90 15.70 7.18
CA LEU A 21 4.22 17.10 6.89
C LEU A 21 4.56 17.90 8.15
N VAL A 22 3.78 17.74 9.22
CA VAL A 22 4.06 18.38 10.51
C VAL A 22 5.40 17.92 11.06
N CYS A 23 5.66 16.62 11.10
CA CYS A 23 6.94 16.09 11.57
C CYS A 23 8.12 16.55 10.71
N TRP A 24 7.96 16.58 9.38
CA TRP A 24 8.98 17.12 8.49
C TRP A 24 9.26 18.59 8.78
N PHE A 25 8.22 19.40 8.92
CA PHE A 25 8.32 20.82 9.16
C PHE A 25 9.08 21.12 10.47
N LEU A 26 8.83 20.35 11.52
CA LEU A 26 9.48 20.51 12.82
C LEU A 26 10.94 20.03 12.81
N PHE A 27 11.23 18.88 12.20
CA PHE A 27 12.50 18.17 12.42
C PHE A 27 13.43 18.11 11.21
N ALA A 28 12.92 18.25 9.98
CA ALA A 28 13.66 17.93 8.76
C ALA A 28 13.68 19.03 7.69
N ARG A 29 12.82 20.07 7.77
CA ARG A 29 12.71 21.11 6.73
C ARG A 29 14.02 21.84 6.37
N LYS A 30 14.93 21.96 7.33
CA LYS A 30 16.24 22.62 7.13
C LYS A 30 17.31 21.69 6.53
N LYS A 31 17.03 20.38 6.44
CA LYS A 31 17.99 19.34 6.04
C LYS A 31 17.72 18.81 4.63
N GLN A 32 16.46 18.66 4.25
CA GLN A 32 16.06 18.12 2.95
C GLN A 32 14.59 18.45 2.64
N SER A 33 14.20 18.30 1.37
CA SER A 33 12.81 18.51 0.94
C SER A 33 11.86 17.46 1.53
N PHE A 34 10.55 17.75 1.56
CA PHE A 34 9.54 16.80 2.05
C PHE A 34 9.54 15.51 1.22
N PHE A 35 9.56 15.63 -0.10
CA PHE A 35 9.53 14.49 -1.02
C PHE A 35 10.74 13.59 -0.86
N GLU A 36 11.95 14.14 -0.73
CA GLU A 36 13.14 13.35 -0.41
C GLU A 36 13.04 12.67 0.96
N TRP A 37 12.52 13.38 1.97
CA TRP A 37 12.40 12.88 3.33
C TRP A 37 11.42 11.71 3.46
N ILE A 38 10.34 11.70 2.68
CA ILE A 38 9.42 10.55 2.60
C ILE A 38 9.83 9.54 1.52
N GLY A 39 10.89 9.79 0.74
CA GLY A 39 11.33 8.89 -0.32
C GLY A 39 10.44 8.92 -1.57
N CYS A 40 9.61 9.94 -1.76
CA CYS A 40 8.91 10.20 -3.01
C CYS A 40 9.90 10.82 -4.02
N LYS A 41 10.86 10.03 -4.47
CA LYS A 41 11.94 10.40 -5.38
C LYS A 41 12.17 9.31 -6.41
N LEU A 42 12.84 9.62 -7.52
CA LEU A 42 13.16 8.62 -8.53
C LEU A 42 13.98 7.45 -7.92
N PRO A 43 13.65 6.19 -8.27
CA PRO A 43 14.37 5.04 -7.76
C PRO A 43 15.77 4.95 -8.37
N VAL A 44 16.76 4.65 -7.53
CA VAL A 44 18.12 4.32 -7.98
C VAL A 44 18.28 2.81 -7.87
N ILE A 45 18.34 2.14 -9.02
CA ILE A 45 18.34 0.67 -9.12
C ILE A 45 19.71 0.20 -9.60
N GLU A 46 20.55 -0.27 -8.67
CA GLU A 46 21.87 -0.81 -9.00
C GLU A 46 21.78 -2.28 -9.47
N LYS A 47 21.04 -3.11 -8.73
CA LYS A 47 20.87 -4.55 -9.03
C LYS A 47 19.59 -4.81 -9.82
N ARG A 48 19.58 -4.41 -11.08
CA ARG A 48 18.39 -4.42 -11.95
C ARG A 48 17.67 -5.77 -12.01
N ASN A 49 18.41 -6.88 -12.17
CA ASN A 49 17.79 -8.22 -12.25
C ASN A 49 17.11 -8.60 -10.93
N SER A 50 17.80 -8.42 -9.79
CA SER A 50 17.23 -8.70 -8.47
C SER A 50 16.01 -7.83 -8.18
N PHE A 51 16.06 -6.55 -8.57
CA PHE A 51 14.93 -5.64 -8.45
C PHE A 51 13.70 -6.16 -9.20
N PHE A 52 13.82 -6.46 -10.50
CA PHE A 52 12.67 -6.89 -11.28
C PHE A 52 12.14 -8.26 -10.83
N ILE A 53 13.01 -9.23 -10.55
CA ILE A 53 12.59 -10.56 -10.05
C ILE A 53 11.80 -10.40 -8.75
N LEU A 54 12.33 -9.67 -7.77
CA LEU A 54 11.65 -9.50 -6.49
C LEU A 54 10.40 -8.63 -6.60
N PHE A 55 10.39 -7.62 -7.48
CA PHE A 55 9.20 -6.82 -7.76
C PHE A 55 8.07 -7.68 -8.33
N PHE A 56 8.33 -8.47 -9.36
CA PHE A 56 7.31 -9.33 -9.97
C PHE A 56 6.87 -10.46 -9.04
N LEU A 57 7.80 -11.06 -8.29
CA LEU A 57 7.45 -12.09 -7.31
C LEU A 57 6.59 -11.53 -6.18
N ALA A 58 6.91 -10.35 -5.66
CA ALA A 58 6.12 -9.68 -4.63
C ALA A 58 4.76 -9.21 -5.16
N LEU A 59 4.68 -8.72 -6.41
CA LEU A 59 3.42 -8.37 -7.05
C LEU A 59 2.53 -9.61 -7.23
N LEU A 60 3.09 -10.72 -7.71
CA LEU A 60 2.38 -11.99 -7.85
C LEU A 60 1.90 -12.51 -6.50
N LEU A 61 2.75 -12.42 -5.47
CA LEU A 61 2.40 -12.78 -4.10
C LEU A 61 1.24 -11.91 -3.59
N PHE A 62 1.30 -10.59 -3.78
CA PHE A 62 0.24 -9.68 -3.36
C PHE A 62 -1.08 -10.03 -4.04
N VAL A 63 -1.10 -10.12 -5.37
CA VAL A 63 -2.31 -10.46 -6.12
C VAL A 63 -2.87 -11.83 -5.68
N SER A 64 -2.02 -12.84 -5.59
CA SER A 64 -2.42 -14.20 -5.18
C SER A 64 -2.99 -14.23 -3.75
N LEU A 65 -2.32 -13.58 -2.79
CA LEU A 65 -2.79 -13.52 -1.41
C LEU A 65 -4.09 -12.71 -1.29
N GLY A 66 -4.24 -11.62 -2.03
CA GLY A 66 -5.48 -10.84 -2.08
C GLY A 66 -6.66 -11.67 -2.57
N TRP A 67 -6.47 -12.46 -3.62
CA TRP A 67 -7.46 -13.43 -4.10
C TRP A 67 -7.77 -14.52 -3.08
N ILE A 68 -6.76 -15.11 -2.45
CA ILE A 68 -6.95 -16.11 -1.39
C ILE A 68 -7.74 -15.54 -0.22
N ILE A 69 -7.47 -14.29 0.18
CA ILE A 69 -8.21 -13.59 1.23
C ILE A 69 -9.69 -13.49 0.85
N ILE A 70 -10.00 -13.02 -0.35
CA ILE A 70 -11.38 -12.88 -0.85
C ILE A 70 -12.11 -14.23 -0.89
N LEU A 71 -11.46 -15.29 -1.34
CA LEU A 71 -12.10 -16.60 -1.53
C LEU A 71 -12.35 -17.37 -0.24
N PHE A 72 -11.46 -17.25 0.75
CA PHE A 72 -11.44 -18.16 1.91
C PHE A 72 -11.58 -17.48 3.26
N PHE A 73 -11.28 -16.18 3.36
CA PHE A 73 -11.11 -15.51 4.66
C PHE A 73 -12.02 -14.30 4.87
N THR A 74 -12.72 -13.84 3.84
CA THR A 74 -13.71 -12.75 3.91
C THR A 74 -14.86 -13.01 2.94
N ASN A 75 -15.92 -12.20 3.01
CA ASN A 75 -16.90 -12.10 1.93
C ASN A 75 -16.45 -11.04 0.91
N ASP A 76 -16.84 -11.23 -0.34
CA ASP A 76 -16.64 -10.29 -1.45
C ASP A 76 -17.23 -8.90 -1.17
N THR A 77 -18.35 -8.84 -0.43
CA THR A 77 -18.98 -7.57 -0.03
C THR A 77 -18.17 -6.76 0.98
N ASP A 78 -17.27 -7.40 1.73
CA ASP A 78 -16.54 -6.77 2.83
C ASP A 78 -15.24 -6.07 2.39
N VAL A 79 -14.73 -6.37 1.19
CA VAL A 79 -13.50 -5.74 0.69
C VAL A 79 -13.77 -4.38 0.07
N ALA A 80 -12.82 -3.44 0.19
CA ALA A 80 -12.98 -2.08 -0.34
C ALA A 80 -13.20 -2.02 -1.87
N ALA A 81 -12.76 -3.04 -2.62
CA ALA A 81 -12.99 -3.16 -4.05
C ALA A 81 -14.47 -3.46 -4.42
N SER A 82 -15.30 -3.90 -3.47
CA SER A 82 -16.72 -4.25 -3.71
C SER A 82 -17.54 -3.08 -4.24
N GLN A 83 -17.13 -1.83 -3.96
CA GLN A 83 -17.75 -0.63 -4.50
C GLN A 83 -17.74 -0.54 -6.03
N PHE A 84 -16.88 -1.32 -6.71
CA PHE A 84 -16.82 -1.39 -8.16
C PHE A 84 -17.68 -2.50 -8.76
N TYR A 85 -18.33 -3.34 -7.94
CA TYR A 85 -19.05 -4.52 -8.40
C TYR A 85 -20.07 -4.21 -9.50
N GLY A 86 -19.92 -4.86 -10.66
CA GLY A 86 -20.83 -4.74 -11.80
C GLY A 86 -20.86 -3.36 -12.50
N VAL A 87 -19.96 -2.43 -12.16
CA VAL A 87 -19.93 -1.08 -12.77
C VAL A 87 -19.47 -1.11 -14.25
N GLY A 88 -18.71 -2.14 -14.64
CA GLY A 88 -18.15 -2.28 -15.98
C GLY A 88 -17.20 -1.15 -16.37
N VAL A 89 -16.95 -0.98 -17.67
CA VAL A 89 -15.92 -0.09 -18.24
C VAL A 89 -16.00 1.36 -17.74
N SER A 90 -17.20 1.84 -17.41
CA SER A 90 -17.42 3.20 -16.88
C SER A 90 -16.71 3.46 -15.54
N GLY A 91 -16.37 2.42 -14.80
CA GLY A 91 -15.72 2.48 -13.48
C GLY A 91 -14.19 2.56 -13.53
N ILE A 92 -13.55 2.32 -14.68
CA ILE A 92 -12.08 2.17 -14.79
C ILE A 92 -11.35 3.41 -14.25
N ALA A 93 -11.79 4.61 -14.64
CA ALA A 93 -11.14 5.85 -14.19
C ALA A 93 -11.23 6.02 -12.66
N ALA A 94 -12.37 5.68 -12.06
CA ALA A 94 -12.55 5.70 -10.62
C ALA A 94 -11.70 4.61 -9.92
N ALA A 95 -11.63 3.40 -10.48
CA ALA A 95 -10.82 2.32 -9.94
C ALA A 95 -9.32 2.66 -9.93
N LEU A 96 -8.81 3.33 -10.96
CA LEU A 96 -7.42 3.77 -11.00
C LEU A 96 -7.13 4.89 -9.98
N LEU A 97 -8.06 5.84 -9.80
CA LEU A 97 -7.95 6.87 -8.75
C LEU A 97 -7.98 6.26 -7.34
N TYR A 98 -8.87 5.31 -7.11
CA TYR A 98 -8.92 4.52 -5.88
C TYR A 98 -7.59 3.82 -5.63
N ALA A 99 -7.14 3.02 -6.60
CA ALA A 99 -5.99 2.12 -6.43
C ALA A 99 -4.65 2.86 -6.31
N PHE A 100 -4.39 3.83 -7.18
CA PHE A 100 -3.10 4.54 -7.19
C PHE A 100 -3.10 5.75 -6.27
N VAL A 101 -4.19 6.49 -6.12
CA VAL A 101 -4.18 7.76 -5.37
C VAL A 101 -4.77 7.59 -3.99
N GLN A 102 -5.99 7.07 -3.87
CA GLN A 102 -6.68 7.00 -2.58
C GLN A 102 -5.95 6.04 -1.63
N THR A 103 -5.80 4.77 -2.00
CA THR A 103 -5.16 3.77 -1.14
C THR A 103 -3.66 3.76 -1.35
N GLY A 104 -3.20 3.53 -2.59
CA GLY A 104 -1.79 3.31 -2.90
C GLY A 104 -0.89 4.44 -2.41
N LEU A 105 -1.08 5.66 -2.94
CA LEU A 105 -0.22 6.79 -2.57
C LEU A 105 -0.33 7.13 -1.08
N SER A 106 -1.55 7.25 -0.55
CA SER A 106 -1.77 7.64 0.85
C SER A 106 -1.11 6.67 1.83
N GLU A 107 -1.30 5.37 1.63
CA GLU A 107 -0.74 4.34 2.50
C GLU A 107 0.77 4.22 2.34
N GLU A 108 1.32 4.38 1.12
CA GLU A 108 2.76 4.39 0.93
C GLU A 108 3.43 5.61 1.57
N ILE A 109 2.80 6.80 1.55
CA ILE A 109 3.29 8.00 2.24
C ILE A 109 3.42 7.73 3.75
N ILE A 110 2.38 7.16 4.38
CA ILE A 110 2.39 6.98 5.84
C ILE A 110 3.25 5.79 6.28
N PHE A 111 3.12 4.63 5.65
CA PHE A 111 3.75 3.39 6.14
C PHE A 111 5.20 3.27 5.69
N ARG A 112 5.50 3.45 4.41
CA ARG A 112 6.85 3.28 3.88
C ARG A 112 7.60 4.60 3.94
N GLY A 113 6.94 5.68 3.53
CA GLY A 113 7.53 7.01 3.47
C GLY A 113 7.76 7.63 4.84
N PHE A 114 6.84 7.45 5.80
CA PHE A 114 6.95 8.03 7.14
C PHE A 114 7.35 7.06 8.24
N ILE A 115 6.47 6.15 8.65
CA ILE A 115 6.71 5.25 9.78
C ILE A 115 7.95 4.38 9.52
N GLY A 116 8.02 3.73 8.36
CA GLY A 116 9.10 2.84 7.96
C GLY A 116 10.45 3.53 7.98
N LYS A 117 10.61 4.66 7.29
CA LYS A 117 11.89 5.41 7.30
C LYS A 117 12.34 5.81 8.69
N ARG A 118 11.42 6.22 9.56
CA ARG A 118 11.73 6.67 10.92
C ARG A 118 12.17 5.50 11.79
N LEU A 119 11.44 4.38 11.74
CA LEU A 119 11.81 3.16 12.46
C LEU A 119 13.11 2.55 11.94
N ILE A 120 13.33 2.53 10.62
CA ILE A 120 14.55 2.02 10.00
C ILE A 120 15.76 2.88 10.38
N SER A 121 15.60 4.20 10.41
CA SER A 121 16.67 5.10 10.85
C SER A 121 17.00 4.95 12.33
N ALA A 122 16.03 4.61 13.17
CA ALA A 122 16.23 4.49 14.62
C ALA A 122 16.72 3.10 15.07
N PHE A 123 16.21 2.03 14.45
CA PHE A 123 16.41 0.65 14.91
C PHE A 123 17.07 -0.26 13.87
N GLY A 124 17.45 0.30 12.72
CA GLY A 124 17.98 -0.47 11.58
C GLY A 124 16.88 -1.10 10.73
N PHE A 125 17.28 -1.56 9.55
CA PHE A 125 16.34 -2.05 8.53
C PHE A 125 15.49 -3.24 8.98
N ALA A 126 16.11 -4.27 9.57
CA ALA A 126 15.40 -5.51 9.92
C ALA A 126 14.25 -5.21 10.90
N THR A 127 14.56 -4.54 12.01
CA THR A 127 13.57 -4.17 13.03
C THR A 127 12.58 -3.15 12.49
N GLY A 128 13.06 -2.06 11.88
CA GLY A 128 12.19 -0.97 11.43
C GLY A 128 11.21 -1.38 10.33
N ASN A 129 11.66 -2.18 9.35
CA ASN A 129 10.80 -2.69 8.30
C ASN A 129 9.81 -3.73 8.81
N THR A 130 10.21 -4.56 9.79
CA THR A 130 9.30 -5.54 10.40
C THR A 130 8.19 -4.85 11.18
N VAL A 131 8.52 -3.85 12.01
CA VAL A 131 7.53 -3.11 12.79
C VAL A 131 6.57 -2.33 11.87
N GLN A 132 7.07 -1.65 10.83
CA GLN A 132 6.18 -0.92 9.90
C GLN A 132 5.23 -1.88 9.17
N ALA A 133 5.75 -3.03 8.73
CA ALA A 133 4.97 -4.05 8.04
C ALA A 133 3.88 -4.65 8.94
N LEU A 134 4.19 -4.92 10.21
CA LEU A 134 3.20 -5.37 11.18
C LEU A 134 2.13 -4.30 11.45
N LEU A 135 2.51 -3.02 11.58
CA LEU A 135 1.53 -1.93 11.72
C LEU A 135 0.60 -1.83 10.50
N PHE A 136 1.15 -1.99 9.29
CA PHE A 136 0.39 -2.05 8.05
C PHE A 136 -0.60 -3.22 8.04
N GLY A 137 -0.13 -4.42 8.41
CA GLY A 137 -0.98 -5.61 8.54
C GLY A 137 -2.07 -5.44 9.59
N CYS A 138 -1.74 -4.91 10.77
CA CYS A 138 -2.71 -4.71 11.86
C CYS A 138 -3.82 -3.74 11.45
N LEU A 139 -3.50 -2.65 10.74
CA LEU A 139 -4.50 -1.73 10.22
C LEU A 139 -5.53 -2.47 9.36
N HIS A 140 -5.07 -3.37 8.49
CA HIS A 140 -5.96 -4.17 7.64
C HIS A 140 -6.73 -5.20 8.44
N GLY A 141 -6.10 -5.93 9.36
CA GLY A 141 -6.79 -6.89 10.22
C GLY A 141 -7.94 -6.25 11.02
N VAL A 142 -7.70 -5.05 11.58
CA VAL A 142 -8.72 -4.30 12.33
C VAL A 142 -9.93 -3.95 11.46
N MET A 143 -9.73 -3.65 10.18
CA MET A 143 -10.85 -3.39 9.24
C MET A 143 -11.76 -4.60 9.06
N PHE A 144 -11.22 -5.82 9.16
CA PHE A 144 -11.98 -7.06 9.03
C PHE A 144 -12.46 -7.64 10.37
N PHE A 145 -12.04 -7.10 11.52
CA PHE A 145 -12.33 -7.70 12.85
C PHE A 145 -13.81 -7.89 13.16
N SER A 146 -14.67 -6.96 12.73
CA SER A 146 -16.12 -7.07 12.92
C SER A 146 -16.83 -7.92 11.86
N ARG A 147 -16.11 -8.32 10.80
CA ARG A 147 -16.64 -8.99 9.59
C ARG A 147 -16.18 -10.43 9.48
N THR A 148 -14.98 -10.72 9.95
CA THR A 148 -14.33 -12.02 9.83
C THR A 148 -13.88 -12.47 11.21
N GLY A 149 -14.01 -13.78 11.51
CA GLY A 149 -13.65 -14.31 12.82
C GLY A 149 -12.17 -14.06 13.17
N ILE A 150 -11.82 -14.12 14.45
CA ILE A 150 -10.47 -13.78 14.95
C ILE A 150 -9.32 -14.49 14.20
N ILE A 151 -9.54 -15.75 13.80
CA ILE A 151 -8.55 -16.53 13.04
C ILE A 151 -8.29 -15.87 11.67
N ASN A 152 -9.35 -15.47 10.96
CA ASN A 152 -9.23 -14.83 9.65
C ASN A 152 -8.55 -13.47 9.76
N VAL A 153 -8.85 -12.70 10.82
CA VAL A 153 -8.18 -11.42 11.11
C VAL A 153 -6.68 -11.58 11.25
N VAL A 154 -6.24 -12.61 12.00
CA VAL A 154 -4.81 -12.90 12.17
C VAL A 154 -4.17 -13.27 10.83
N ILE A 155 -4.82 -14.10 10.03
CA ILE A 155 -4.32 -14.51 8.71
C ILE A 155 -4.18 -13.30 7.77
N ILE A 156 -5.22 -12.46 7.66
CA ILE A 156 -5.22 -11.23 6.87
C ILE A 156 -4.08 -10.32 7.34
N THR A 157 -3.95 -10.13 8.64
CA THR A 157 -2.88 -9.31 9.25
C THR A 157 -1.49 -9.79 8.82
N LEU A 158 -1.22 -11.10 8.95
CA LEU A 158 0.09 -11.67 8.64
C LEU A 158 0.40 -11.63 7.15
N PHE A 159 -0.58 -11.91 6.29
CA PHE A 159 -0.41 -11.85 4.83
C PHE A 159 -0.17 -10.42 4.35
N THR A 160 -0.95 -9.47 4.85
CA THR A 160 -0.75 -8.05 4.53
C THR A 160 0.59 -7.53 5.07
N ALA A 161 1.00 -7.95 6.27
CA ALA A 161 2.32 -7.62 6.81
C ALA A 161 3.45 -8.19 5.94
N LEU A 162 3.33 -9.44 5.47
CA LEU A 162 4.32 -10.04 4.58
C LEU A 162 4.52 -9.22 3.30
N ILE A 163 3.42 -8.80 2.66
CA ILE A 163 3.45 -7.92 1.48
C ILE A 163 4.12 -6.58 1.83
N GLY A 164 3.72 -5.97 2.95
CA GLY A 164 4.30 -4.71 3.44
C GLY A 164 5.81 -4.80 3.68
N TRP A 165 6.28 -5.95 4.15
CA TRP A 165 7.70 -6.20 4.38
C TRP A 165 8.49 -6.24 3.07
N PHE A 166 7.99 -6.97 2.04
CA PHE A 166 8.63 -7.01 0.72
C PHE A 166 8.65 -5.65 0.04
N MET A 167 7.56 -4.89 0.13
CA MET A 167 7.51 -3.52 -0.38
C MET A 167 8.60 -2.63 0.25
N GLY A 168 8.73 -2.67 1.58
CA GLY A 168 9.78 -1.92 2.26
C GLY A 168 11.20 -2.40 1.91
N TYR A 169 11.40 -3.71 1.70
CA TYR A 169 12.67 -4.24 1.21
C TYR A 169 13.02 -3.72 -0.17
N ILE A 170 12.09 -3.78 -1.13
CA ILE A 170 12.31 -3.30 -2.50
C ILE A 170 12.66 -1.81 -2.47
N ASN A 171 11.92 -1.00 -1.71
CA ASN A 171 12.17 0.42 -1.60
C ASN A 171 13.56 0.73 -1.03
N GLU A 172 13.89 0.19 0.15
CA GLU A 172 15.08 0.57 0.91
C GLU A 172 16.35 -0.16 0.48
N ARG A 173 16.24 -1.36 -0.07
CA ARG A 173 17.41 -2.19 -0.46
C ARG A 173 17.67 -2.25 -1.95
N LEU A 174 16.66 -2.03 -2.78
CA LEU A 174 16.80 -2.18 -4.24
C LEU A 174 16.51 -0.90 -5.03
N ALA A 175 15.92 0.12 -4.41
CA ALA A 175 15.48 1.34 -5.08
C ALA A 175 15.95 2.65 -4.42
N GLY A 176 17.02 2.61 -3.62
CA GLY A 176 17.63 3.81 -3.02
C GLY A 176 16.72 4.56 -2.04
N GLY A 177 15.78 3.84 -1.40
CA GLY A 177 14.78 4.40 -0.49
C GLY A 177 13.63 5.11 -1.20
N SER A 178 13.43 4.87 -2.50
CA SER A 178 12.26 5.37 -3.23
C SER A 178 11.01 4.57 -2.87
N ILE A 179 9.88 5.23 -2.62
CA ILE A 179 8.56 4.58 -2.42
C ILE A 179 7.83 4.32 -3.74
N ILE A 180 8.35 4.80 -4.88
CA ILE A 180 7.71 4.65 -6.19
C ILE A 180 7.48 3.16 -6.55
N PRO A 181 8.45 2.24 -6.33
CA PRO A 181 8.22 0.83 -6.65
C PRO A 181 7.05 0.23 -5.86
N SER A 182 7.02 0.38 -4.54
CA SER A 182 5.90 -0.14 -3.74
C SER A 182 4.58 0.55 -4.09
N TRP A 183 4.60 1.86 -4.38
CA TRP A 183 3.41 2.59 -4.82
C TRP A 183 2.82 2.03 -6.12
N VAL A 184 3.67 1.77 -7.11
CA VAL A 184 3.24 1.14 -8.37
C VAL A 184 2.73 -0.27 -8.11
N MET A 185 3.44 -1.08 -7.33
CA MET A 185 3.01 -2.44 -6.98
C MET A 185 1.65 -2.45 -6.29
N HIS A 186 1.44 -1.56 -5.33
CA HIS A 186 0.21 -1.41 -4.59
C HIS A 186 -0.94 -0.98 -5.51
N GLY A 187 -0.73 0.05 -6.32
CA GLY A 187 -1.72 0.49 -7.30
C GLY A 187 -2.09 -0.61 -8.30
N LEU A 188 -1.13 -1.40 -8.77
CA LEU A 188 -1.39 -2.54 -9.66
C LEU A 188 -2.24 -3.63 -9.00
N ALA A 189 -1.88 -4.03 -7.76
CA ALA A 189 -2.62 -5.04 -7.02
C ALA A 189 -4.08 -4.60 -6.73
N ASN A 190 -4.26 -3.35 -6.30
CA ASN A 190 -5.60 -2.82 -6.02
C ASN A 190 -6.41 -2.58 -7.30
N SER A 191 -5.75 -2.22 -8.41
CA SER A 191 -6.42 -2.13 -9.72
C SER A 191 -6.91 -3.50 -10.17
N PHE A 192 -6.10 -4.54 -9.99
CA PHE A 192 -6.51 -5.91 -10.30
C PHE A 192 -7.73 -6.33 -9.46
N SER A 193 -7.70 -6.11 -8.15
CA SER A 193 -8.85 -6.39 -7.26
C SER A 193 -10.09 -5.58 -7.63
N ALA A 194 -9.94 -4.32 -8.00
CA ALA A 194 -11.06 -3.49 -8.46
C ALA A 194 -11.63 -4.00 -9.79
N MET A 195 -10.78 -4.42 -10.74
CA MET A 195 -11.20 -4.97 -12.01
C MET A 195 -11.92 -6.32 -11.86
N THR A 196 -11.47 -7.18 -10.93
CA THR A 196 -12.14 -8.46 -10.69
C THR A 196 -13.56 -8.26 -10.18
N MET A 197 -13.78 -7.29 -9.28
CA MET A 197 -15.14 -6.91 -8.85
C MET A 197 -15.93 -6.23 -9.98
N MET A 198 -15.30 -5.31 -10.71
CA MET A 198 -15.92 -4.52 -11.77
C MET A 198 -16.53 -5.35 -12.90
N PHE A 199 -15.85 -6.43 -13.27
CA PHE A 199 -16.29 -7.33 -14.33
C PHE A 199 -16.87 -8.65 -13.81
N GLN A 200 -17.12 -8.76 -12.50
CA GLN A 200 -17.74 -9.94 -11.88
C GLN A 200 -16.97 -11.24 -12.22
N LEU A 201 -15.64 -11.17 -12.11
CA LEU A 201 -14.73 -12.30 -12.39
C LEU A 201 -14.58 -13.24 -11.18
N LEU A 202 -15.23 -12.90 -10.07
CA LEU A 202 -15.33 -13.63 -8.81
C LEU A 202 -16.80 -13.60 -8.37
#